data_AF-A0A533TXA6-F1
#
_entry.id   AF-A0A533TXA6-F1
#
_cell.length_a   1.000
_cell.length_b   1.000
_cell.length_c   1.000
_cell.angle_alpha   90.00
_cell.angle_beta   90.00
_cell.angle_gamma   90.00
#
_symmetry.space_group_name_H-M   'P 1'
#
loop_
_entity.id
_entity.type
_entity.pdbx_description
1 polymer ?
#
loop_
_entity_poly.entity_id
_entity_poly.type
_entity_poly.pdbx_seq_one_letter_code
_entity_poly.pdbx_strand_id
1 'polypeptide(L)'
;MLFAKIYIFILFFLHNLLGIKFYGLGIIQNIIISDYVLSFKNKKIFYNHKIKGSYDLLIIGKSNEPETHLFINFVIPKLNNCSFVDIGASVGEMVIGVSVFDNIEKIYAFELRRECAEVIMRSCEMNQEKRVKVYQKALGNKKGTIEFCDDRSGSGSGVYERDLDLNVKKSEVDPMYLHLMRRYRD
;
A
#
# COMPACT_ATOMS: atom_id res chain seq x y z
N MET A 1 -13.98 15.68 -5.42
CA MET A 1 -12.56 15.34 -5.67
C MET A 1 -11.64 16.56 -5.65
N LEU A 2 -11.84 17.57 -6.50
CA LEU A 2 -10.95 18.75 -6.56
C LEU A 2 -10.81 19.46 -5.20
N PHE A 3 -11.92 19.70 -4.52
CA PHE A 3 -11.93 20.28 -3.17
C PHE A 3 -11.08 19.47 -2.17
N ALA A 4 -11.27 18.16 -2.12
CA ALA A 4 -10.50 17.29 -1.23
C ALA A 4 -8.99 17.32 -1.54
N LYS A 5 -8.62 17.32 -2.82
CA LYS A 5 -7.21 17.46 -3.24
C LYS A 5 -6.62 18.81 -2.82
N ILE A 6 -7.33 19.90 -3.04
CA ILE A 6 -6.91 21.26 -2.63
C ILE A 6 -6.74 21.32 -1.12
N TYR A 7 -7.70 20.79 -0.36
CA TYR A 7 -7.63 20.78 1.10
C TYR A 7 -6.43 19.99 1.61
N ILE A 8 -6.25 18.74 1.15
CA ILE A 8 -5.12 17.89 1.54
C ILE A 8 -3.80 18.56 1.15
N PHE A 9 -3.74 19.19 -0.02
CA PHE A 9 -2.57 19.95 -0.48
C PHE A 9 -2.25 21.13 0.44
N ILE A 10 -3.26 21.92 0.83
CA ILE A 10 -3.08 23.03 1.78
C ILE A 10 -2.59 22.52 3.12
N LEU A 11 -3.18 21.44 3.65
CA LEU A 11 -2.72 20.85 4.91
C LEU A 11 -1.26 20.39 4.83
N PHE A 12 -0.89 19.68 3.75
CA PHE A 12 0.49 19.26 3.51
C PHE A 12 1.44 20.45 3.43
N PHE A 13 1.06 21.51 2.71
CA PHE A 13 1.87 22.72 2.58
C PHE A 13 2.05 23.44 3.93
N LEU A 14 0.97 23.64 4.68
CA LEU A 14 1.02 24.29 6.00
C LEU A 14 1.84 23.46 7.00
N HIS A 15 1.74 22.13 6.94
CA HIS A 15 2.55 21.24 7.78
C HIS A 15 4.04 21.43 7.50
N ASN A 16 4.44 21.42 6.22
CA ASN A 16 5.85 21.57 5.85
C ASN A 16 6.40 22.98 6.10
N LEU A 17 5.58 24.02 5.95
CA LEU A 17 6.01 25.40 6.14
C LEU A 17 6.05 25.81 7.62
N LEU A 18 5.04 25.40 8.40
CA LEU A 18 4.80 25.92 9.75
C LEU A 18 4.95 24.84 10.84
N GLY A 19 5.17 23.57 10.48
CA GLY A 19 5.27 22.46 11.43
C GLY A 19 3.95 22.09 12.12
N ILE A 20 2.81 22.64 11.67
CA ILE A 20 1.50 22.43 12.31
C ILE A 20 1.01 21.02 12.00
N LYS A 21 0.70 20.24 13.04
CA LYS A 21 0.06 18.93 12.89
C LYS A 21 -1.44 19.12 12.70
N PHE A 22 -1.96 18.72 11.56
CA PHE A 22 -3.39 18.78 11.26
C PHE A 22 -4.05 17.43 11.45
N TYR A 23 -5.12 17.41 12.23
CA TYR A 23 -6.03 16.28 12.34
C TYR A 23 -7.18 16.46 11.33
N GLY A 24 -7.80 15.36 10.89
CA GLY A 24 -9.00 15.42 10.03
C GLY A 24 -8.81 15.04 8.57
N LEU A 25 -7.65 14.49 8.18
CA LEU A 25 -7.49 13.86 6.85
C LEU A 25 -8.61 12.85 6.56
N GLY A 26 -8.96 12.00 7.54
CA GLY A 26 -10.05 11.05 7.41
C GLY A 26 -11.43 11.70 7.15
N ILE A 27 -11.70 12.87 7.71
CA ILE A 27 -12.97 13.59 7.50
C ILE A 27 -13.10 14.00 6.02
N ILE A 28 -12.03 14.54 5.45
CA ILE A 28 -12.05 15.01 4.06
C ILE A 28 -12.02 13.84 3.08
N GLN A 29 -11.28 12.79 3.39
CA GLN A 29 -11.34 11.54 2.64
C GLN A 29 -12.76 10.97 2.62
N ASN A 30 -13.56 11.16 3.68
CA ASN A 30 -14.95 10.69 3.72
C ASN A 30 -15.87 11.34 2.67
N ILE A 31 -15.52 12.53 2.19
CA ILE A 31 -16.26 13.24 1.13
C ILE A 31 -16.01 12.59 -0.24
N ILE A 32 -14.94 11.83 -0.39
CA ILE A 32 -14.58 11.15 -1.64
C ILE A 32 -15.33 9.83 -1.74
N ILE A 33 -16.46 9.84 -2.44
CA ILE A 33 -17.41 8.71 -2.54
C ILE A 33 -17.34 7.92 -3.85
N SER A 34 -16.41 8.27 -4.75
CA SER A 34 -16.28 7.62 -6.06
C SER A 34 -14.86 7.11 -6.27
N ASP A 35 -14.74 6.02 -7.04
CA ASP A 35 -13.46 5.51 -7.53
C ASP A 35 -12.86 6.45 -8.59
N TYR A 36 -11.54 6.50 -8.69
CA TYR A 36 -10.84 7.26 -9.72
C TYR A 36 -9.38 6.80 -9.84
N VAL A 37 -8.60 7.44 -10.72
CA VAL A 37 -7.18 7.14 -10.91
C VAL A 37 -6.32 8.27 -10.36
N LEU A 38 -5.35 7.91 -9.53
CA LEU A 38 -4.31 8.77 -8.99
C LEU A 38 -3.05 8.69 -9.83
N SER A 39 -2.24 9.74 -9.81
CA SER A 39 -0.90 9.74 -10.37
C SER A 39 0.12 9.76 -9.24
N PHE A 40 1.07 8.83 -9.26
CA PHE A 40 2.15 8.72 -8.28
C PHE A 40 3.43 8.27 -8.98
N LYS A 41 4.51 9.06 -8.87
CA LYS A 41 5.80 8.79 -9.56
C LYS A 41 5.66 8.39 -11.04
N ASN A 42 4.86 9.15 -11.81
CA ASN A 42 4.55 8.87 -13.23
C ASN A 42 3.84 7.52 -13.51
N LYS A 43 3.34 6.85 -12.47
CA LYS A 43 2.49 5.66 -12.55
C LYS A 43 1.08 6.00 -12.12
N LYS A 44 0.14 5.12 -12.47
CA LYS A 44 -1.27 5.20 -12.09
C LYS A 44 -1.53 4.33 -10.86
N ILE A 45 -2.28 4.85 -9.88
CA ILE A 45 -2.82 4.05 -8.77
C ILE A 45 -4.34 4.08 -8.85
N PHE A 46 -5.00 2.93 -8.80
CA PHE A 46 -6.45 2.85 -8.71
C PHE A 46 -6.89 3.29 -7.32
N TYR A 47 -7.73 4.31 -7.23
CA TYR A 47 -8.35 4.72 -5.98
C TYR A 47 -9.69 4.01 -5.81
N ASN A 48 -9.83 3.30 -4.70
CA ASN A 48 -11.04 2.64 -4.25
C ASN A 48 -11.63 3.38 -3.03
N HIS A 49 -12.79 4.01 -3.20
CA HIS A 49 -13.43 4.81 -2.14
C HIS A 49 -13.80 3.99 -0.89
N LYS A 50 -13.91 2.67 -0.99
CA LYS A 50 -14.23 1.77 0.14
C LYS A 50 -13.08 1.62 1.14
N ILE A 51 -11.85 1.95 0.74
CA ILE A 51 -10.65 1.88 1.58
C ILE A 51 -9.88 3.21 1.54
N LYS A 52 -10.62 4.32 1.49
CA LYS A 52 -10.11 5.70 1.42
C LYS A 52 -9.03 6.01 2.48
N GLY A 53 -9.15 5.44 3.68
CA GLY A 53 -8.19 5.60 4.78
C GLY A 53 -6.79 5.12 4.47
N SER A 54 -6.62 4.27 3.46
CA SER A 54 -5.32 3.69 3.10
C SER A 54 -4.53 4.54 2.10
N TYR A 55 -5.06 5.68 1.63
CA TYR A 55 -4.37 6.52 0.64
C TYR A 55 -3.65 7.71 1.24
N ASP A 56 -4.22 8.37 2.26
CA ASP A 56 -3.61 9.54 2.90
C ASP A 56 -3.09 10.60 1.91
N LEU A 57 -1.78 10.84 1.86
CA LEU A 57 -1.14 11.83 0.99
C LEU A 57 -1.07 11.37 -0.47
N LEU A 58 -1.29 10.08 -0.78
CA LEU A 58 -1.32 9.57 -2.16
C LEU A 58 -2.42 10.24 -3.00
N ILE A 59 -3.48 10.74 -2.36
CA ILE A 59 -4.57 11.45 -3.04
C ILE A 59 -4.06 12.67 -3.82
N ILE A 60 -2.98 13.29 -3.34
CA ILE A 60 -2.29 14.42 -3.97
C ILE A 60 -0.97 14.00 -4.64
N GLY A 61 -0.76 12.70 -4.87
CA GLY A 61 0.45 12.15 -5.50
C GLY A 61 1.70 12.25 -4.63
N LYS A 62 1.54 12.41 -3.31
CA LYS A 62 2.63 12.42 -2.34
C LYS A 62 2.71 11.09 -1.62
N SER A 63 3.91 10.74 -1.19
CA SER A 63 4.16 9.51 -0.45
C SER A 63 3.71 9.66 1.01
N ASN A 64 3.20 8.58 1.59
CA ASN A 64 2.92 8.48 3.02
C ASN A 64 4.18 8.17 3.84
N GLU A 65 5.19 7.58 3.21
CA GLU A 65 6.50 7.28 3.82
C GLU A 65 7.66 7.89 2.99
N PRO A 66 7.79 9.23 2.97
CA PRO A 66 8.78 9.90 2.13
C PRO A 66 10.22 9.50 2.47
N GLU A 67 10.55 9.27 3.74
CA GLU A 67 11.88 8.81 4.17
C GLU A 67 12.20 7.41 3.64
N THR A 68 11.23 6.48 3.69
CA THR A 68 11.39 5.13 3.15
C THR A 68 11.62 5.18 1.65
N HIS A 69 10.85 6.01 0.91
CA HIS A 69 11.10 6.18 -0.51
C HIS A 69 12.45 6.84 -0.83
N LEU A 70 12.93 7.78 -0.01
CA LEU A 70 14.26 8.35 -0.17
C LEU A 70 15.35 7.28 -0.02
N PHE A 71 15.23 6.43 1.01
CA PHE A 71 16.14 5.30 1.23
C PHE A 71 16.11 4.32 0.04
N ILE A 72 14.92 3.91 -0.40
CA ILE A 72 14.73 3.00 -1.53
C ILE A 72 15.34 3.58 -2.81
N ASN A 73 15.09 4.85 -3.11
CA ASN A 73 15.64 5.53 -4.28
C ASN A 73 17.17 5.61 -4.24
N PHE A 74 17.77 5.60 -3.04
CA PHE A 74 19.23 5.59 -2.88
C PHE A 74 19.84 4.19 -3.02
N VAL A 75 19.15 3.16 -2.53
CA VAL A 75 19.67 1.78 -2.49
C VAL A 75 19.43 1.03 -3.80
N ILE A 76 18.19 1.01 -4.32
CA ILE A 76 17.82 0.17 -5.47
C ILE A 76 18.73 0.40 -6.69
N PRO A 77 19.04 1.63 -7.12
CA PRO A 77 19.89 1.84 -8.31
C PRO A 77 21.30 1.26 -8.21
N LYS A 78 21.77 0.92 -7.00
CA LYS A 78 23.11 0.35 -6.74
C LYS A 78 23.10 -1.17 -6.68
N LEU A 79 21.92 -1.79 -6.67
CA LEU A 79 21.78 -3.24 -6.67
C LEU A 79 21.82 -3.76 -8.11
N ASN A 80 22.48 -4.90 -8.31
CA ASN A 80 22.35 -5.65 -9.55
C ASN A 80 21.10 -6.51 -9.46
N ASN A 81 20.23 -6.45 -10.47
CA ASN A 81 19.09 -7.33 -10.71
C ASN A 81 18.51 -7.98 -9.44
N CYS A 82 17.53 -7.31 -8.84
CA CYS A 82 16.98 -7.77 -7.58
C CYS A 82 15.47 -7.96 -7.65
N SER A 83 14.94 -8.67 -6.67
CA SER A 83 13.50 -8.77 -6.46
C SER A 83 13.12 -7.98 -5.22
N PHE A 84 11.95 -7.33 -5.30
CA PHE A 84 11.38 -6.60 -4.18
C PHE A 84 10.26 -7.44 -3.54
N VAL A 85 10.20 -7.45 -2.21
CA VAL A 85 9.14 -8.10 -1.46
C VAL A 85 8.52 -7.07 -0.53
N ASP A 86 7.21 -6.89 -0.66
CA ASP A 86 6.41 -5.98 0.14
C ASP A 86 5.40 -6.79 0.96
N ILE A 87 5.45 -6.68 2.28
CA ILE A 87 4.59 -7.42 3.21
C ILE A 87 3.71 -6.40 3.95
N GLY A 88 2.39 -6.52 3.79
CA GLY A 88 1.47 -5.45 4.18
C GLY A 88 1.45 -4.34 3.13
N ALA A 89 1.40 -4.74 1.85
CA ALA A 89 1.56 -3.82 0.73
C ALA A 89 0.47 -2.73 0.63
N SER A 90 -0.62 -2.84 1.39
CA SER A 90 -1.72 -1.86 1.45
C SER A 90 -2.23 -1.53 0.04
N VAL A 91 -2.41 -0.25 -0.31
CA VAL A 91 -2.82 0.18 -1.65
C VAL A 91 -1.70 0.13 -2.70
N GLY A 92 -0.53 -0.43 -2.36
CA GLY A 92 0.59 -0.64 -3.28
C GLY A 92 1.47 0.57 -3.49
N GLU A 93 1.56 1.49 -2.53
CA GLU A 93 2.46 2.66 -2.62
C GLU A 93 3.90 2.26 -2.93
N MET A 94 4.46 1.34 -2.12
CA MET A 94 5.81 0.84 -2.31
C MET A 94 5.91 0.00 -3.58
N VAL A 95 4.99 -0.95 -3.80
CA VAL A 95 4.91 -1.80 -5.01
C VAL A 95 5.01 -0.98 -6.29
N ILE A 96 4.16 0.05 -6.45
CA ILE A 96 4.13 0.89 -7.63
C ILE A 96 5.33 1.84 -7.64
N GLY A 97 5.73 2.33 -6.47
CA GLY A 97 6.89 3.20 -6.30
C GLY A 97 8.24 2.56 -6.66
N VAL A 98 8.40 1.24 -6.50
CA VAL A 98 9.61 0.50 -6.91
C VAL A 98 9.53 -0.06 -8.33
N SER A 99 8.32 -0.18 -8.88
CA SER A 99 8.10 -0.60 -10.27
C SER A 99 8.69 0.36 -11.31
N VAL A 100 9.11 1.56 -10.90
CA VAL A 100 9.80 2.51 -11.79
C VAL A 100 11.26 2.14 -12.07
N PHE A 101 11.85 1.23 -11.31
CA PHE A 101 13.24 0.83 -11.48
C PHE A 101 13.37 -0.37 -12.42
N ASP A 102 14.22 -0.26 -13.44
CA ASP A 102 14.38 -1.30 -14.46
C ASP A 102 15.19 -2.50 -13.94
N ASN A 103 16.05 -2.31 -12.94
CA ASN A 103 16.84 -3.37 -12.31
C ASN A 103 16.07 -4.20 -11.27
N ILE A 104 14.77 -3.94 -11.11
CA ILE A 104 13.86 -4.79 -10.33
C ILE A 104 13.26 -5.84 -11.27
N GLU A 105 13.63 -7.10 -11.11
CA GLU A 105 13.15 -8.17 -12.00
C GLU A 105 11.73 -8.63 -11.65
N LYS A 106 11.45 -8.75 -10.35
CA LYS A 106 10.18 -9.25 -9.82
C LYS A 106 9.79 -8.49 -8.56
N ILE A 107 8.49 -8.25 -8.40
CA ILE A 107 7.92 -7.62 -7.21
C ILE A 107 6.87 -8.56 -6.63
N TYR A 108 6.97 -8.88 -5.36
CA TYR A 108 6.03 -9.75 -4.65
C TYR A 108 5.32 -8.91 -3.59
N ALA A 109 4.02 -8.69 -3.78
CA ALA A 109 3.20 -7.91 -2.87
C ALA A 109 2.27 -8.85 -2.08
N PHE A 110 2.37 -8.81 -0.76
CA PHE A 110 1.49 -9.57 0.14
C PHE A 110 0.58 -8.59 0.86
N GLU A 111 -0.72 -8.74 0.67
CA GLU A 111 -1.73 -7.89 1.29
C GLU A 111 -2.92 -8.73 1.74
N LEU A 112 -3.36 -8.54 2.98
CA LEU A 112 -4.40 -9.36 3.56
C LEU A 112 -5.80 -8.92 3.12
N ARG A 113 -6.01 -7.61 3.04
CA ARG A 113 -7.29 -6.99 2.70
C ARG A 113 -7.56 -7.15 1.22
N ARG A 114 -8.71 -7.73 0.91
CA ARG A 114 -9.13 -8.01 -0.47
C ARG A 114 -9.14 -6.74 -1.32
N GLU A 115 -9.75 -5.67 -0.81
CA GLU A 115 -9.93 -4.40 -1.50
C GLU A 115 -8.59 -3.73 -1.81
N CYS A 116 -7.60 -3.86 -0.93
CA CYS A 116 -6.25 -3.36 -1.13
C CYS A 116 -5.50 -4.19 -2.19
N ALA A 117 -5.54 -5.52 -2.09
CA ALA A 117 -4.96 -6.40 -3.11
C ALA A 117 -5.57 -6.14 -4.50
N GLU A 118 -6.89 -5.95 -4.59
CA GLU A 118 -7.58 -5.57 -5.83
C GLU A 118 -7.10 -4.23 -6.39
N VAL A 119 -6.83 -3.24 -5.54
CA VAL A 119 -6.24 -1.96 -5.94
C VAL A 119 -4.85 -2.15 -6.53
N ILE A 120 -3.99 -2.96 -5.91
CA ILE A 120 -2.65 -3.24 -6.44
C ILE A 120 -2.77 -3.89 -7.82
N MET A 121 -3.62 -4.91 -7.96
CA MET A 121 -3.82 -5.62 -9.23
C MET A 121 -4.29 -4.69 -10.35
N ARG A 122 -5.34 -3.89 -10.11
CA ARG A 122 -5.84 -2.90 -11.08
C ARG A 122 -4.80 -1.85 -11.43
N SER A 123 -4.01 -1.41 -10.45
CA SER A 123 -2.92 -0.47 -10.68
C SER A 123 -1.85 -1.09 -11.58
N CYS A 124 -1.50 -2.36 -11.39
CA CYS A 124 -0.55 -3.06 -12.26
C CYS A 124 -1.09 -3.19 -13.68
N GLU A 125 -2.36 -3.56 -13.86
CA GLU A 125 -3.03 -3.63 -15.17
C GLU A 125 -2.97 -2.28 -15.92
N MET A 126 -3.34 -1.19 -15.25
CA MET A 126 -3.33 0.16 -15.84
C MET A 126 -1.93 0.65 -16.25
N ASN A 127 -0.89 0.15 -15.60
CA ASN A 127 0.51 0.47 -15.90
C ASN A 127 1.20 -0.58 -16.78
N GLN A 128 0.49 -1.64 -17.18
CA GLN A 128 1.06 -2.79 -17.89
C GLN A 128 2.25 -3.44 -17.16
N GLU A 129 2.25 -3.38 -15.83
CA GLU A 129 3.35 -3.86 -14.99
C GLU A 129 3.21 -5.37 -14.74
N LYS A 130 3.94 -6.17 -15.54
CA LYS A 130 3.90 -7.65 -15.47
C LYS A 130 4.85 -8.24 -14.43
N ARG A 131 5.77 -7.45 -13.87
CA ARG A 131 6.75 -7.94 -12.89
C ARG A 131 6.16 -8.10 -11.49
N VAL A 132 4.98 -7.53 -11.23
CA VAL A 132 4.31 -7.58 -9.93
C VAL A 132 3.44 -8.84 -9.81
N LYS A 133 3.60 -9.56 -8.70
CA LYS A 133 2.75 -10.67 -8.27
C LYS A 133 2.11 -10.30 -6.94
N VAL A 134 0.78 -10.22 -6.94
CA VAL A 134 -0.01 -9.91 -5.75
C VAL A 134 -0.52 -11.20 -5.12
N TYR A 135 -0.37 -11.31 -3.81
CA TYR A 135 -0.82 -12.42 -3.00
C TYR A 135 -1.77 -11.88 -1.94
N GLN A 136 -3.05 -12.24 -2.03
CA GLN A 136 -4.03 -11.88 -1.01
C GLN A 136 -3.89 -12.81 0.21
N LYS A 137 -2.79 -12.66 0.97
CA LYS A 137 -2.41 -13.58 2.05
C LYS A 137 -1.65 -12.86 3.15
N ALA A 138 -1.86 -13.31 4.38
CA ALA A 138 -1.00 -12.96 5.50
C ALA A 138 0.25 -13.85 5.51
N LEU A 139 1.38 -13.26 5.88
CA LEU A 139 2.64 -13.98 6.07
C LEU A 139 3.00 -13.99 7.55
N GLY A 140 3.49 -15.13 8.01
CA GLY A 140 3.96 -15.29 9.38
C GLY A 140 5.11 -16.28 9.49
N ASN A 141 5.60 -16.48 10.72
CA ASN A 141 6.62 -17.47 11.03
C ASN A 141 6.07 -18.88 11.22
N LYS A 142 4.75 -19.03 11.38
CA LYS A 142 4.05 -20.31 11.58
C LYS A 142 2.77 -20.35 10.74
N LYS A 143 2.33 -21.57 10.41
CA LYS A 143 0.99 -21.79 9.88
C LYS A 143 -0.05 -21.56 10.97
N GLY A 144 -1.15 -20.93 10.60
CA GLY A 144 -2.27 -20.75 11.51
C GLY A 144 -3.35 -19.88 10.91
N THR A 145 -4.31 -19.50 11.73
CA THR A 145 -5.32 -18.50 11.38
C THR A 145 -5.07 -17.28 12.24
N ILE A 146 -5.12 -16.11 11.63
CA ILE A 146 -5.11 -14.84 12.36
C ILE A 146 -6.44 -14.13 12.22
N GLU A 147 -6.77 -13.39 13.25
CA GLU A 147 -7.83 -12.42 13.26
C GLU A 147 -7.23 -11.04 12.98
N PHE A 148 -7.84 -10.30 12.05
CA PHE A 148 -7.43 -8.95 11.72
C PHE A 148 -8.63 -8.03 11.65
N CYS A 149 -8.40 -6.78 12.01
CA CYS A 149 -9.42 -5.75 11.82
C CYS A 149 -9.47 -5.36 10.35
N ASP A 150 -10.65 -5.48 9.76
CA ASP A 150 -10.96 -4.91 8.45
C ASP A 150 -11.89 -3.70 8.60
N ASP A 151 -11.39 -2.68 9.28
CA ASP A 151 -12.07 -1.40 9.30
C ASP A 151 -11.84 -0.69 7.96
N ARG A 152 -12.93 -0.45 7.23
CA ARG A 152 -12.93 0.26 5.94
C ARG A 152 -12.37 1.69 6.03
N SER A 153 -12.19 2.20 7.25
CA SER A 153 -11.69 3.53 7.58
C SER A 153 -10.22 3.59 8.02
N GLY A 154 -9.58 2.47 8.34
CA GLY A 154 -8.22 2.43 8.89
C GLY A 154 -7.13 2.60 7.83
N SER A 155 -6.05 3.29 8.20
CA SER A 155 -4.82 3.44 7.40
C SER A 155 -3.95 2.19 7.39
N GLY A 156 -4.24 1.20 8.23
CA GLY A 156 -3.59 -0.11 8.22
C GLY A 156 -4.47 -1.21 8.81
N SER A 157 -4.24 -2.47 8.40
CA SER A 157 -4.80 -3.62 9.10
C SER A 157 -3.85 -4.05 10.22
N GLY A 158 -4.31 -3.93 11.46
CA GLY A 158 -3.65 -4.51 12.62
C GLY A 158 -4.03 -5.98 12.79
N VAL A 159 -3.04 -6.82 13.07
CA VAL A 159 -3.26 -8.15 13.68
C VAL A 159 -3.31 -7.93 15.18
N TYR A 160 -4.42 -8.31 15.81
CA TYR A 160 -4.61 -8.09 17.25
C TYR A 160 -4.62 -9.45 17.95
N GLU A 161 -3.89 -9.56 19.08
CA GLU A 161 -3.92 -10.74 19.95
C GLU A 161 -5.13 -10.78 20.90
N ARG A 162 -5.99 -9.75 20.87
CA ARG A 162 -7.17 -9.65 21.75
C ARG A 162 -8.43 -9.46 20.93
N ASP A 163 -9.52 -10.06 21.43
CA ASP A 163 -10.90 -9.76 21.04
C ASP A 163 -11.15 -8.26 21.23
N LEU A 164 -11.07 -7.51 20.14
CA LEU A 164 -11.62 -6.16 20.05
C LEU A 164 -13.01 -6.30 19.42
N ASP A 165 -14.01 -5.56 19.92
CA ASP A 165 -15.36 -5.42 19.35
C ASP A 165 -15.33 -4.72 17.96
N LEU A 166 -14.52 -5.24 17.05
CA LEU A 166 -14.29 -4.74 15.70
C LEU A 166 -14.82 -5.78 14.70
N ASN A 167 -15.02 -5.37 13.45
CA ASN A 167 -15.31 -6.32 12.38
C ASN A 167 -14.06 -7.19 12.13
N VAL A 168 -14.00 -8.31 12.84
CA VAL A 168 -12.88 -9.26 12.76
C VAL A 168 -13.08 -10.17 11.55
N LYS A 169 -12.05 -10.25 10.70
CA LYS A 169 -11.94 -11.27 9.65
C LYS A 169 -10.87 -12.28 10.01
N LYS A 170 -11.11 -13.54 9.63
CA LYS A 170 -10.14 -14.64 9.76
C LYS A 170 -9.41 -14.84 8.43
N SER A 171 -8.11 -15.11 8.50
CA SER A 171 -7.33 -15.50 7.32
C SER A 171 -6.25 -16.52 7.67
N GLU A 172 -5.95 -17.40 6.72
CA GLU A 172 -4.85 -18.35 6.83
C GLU A 172 -3.50 -17.64 6.66
N VAL A 173 -2.57 -17.97 7.55
CA VAL A 173 -1.19 -17.52 7.53
C VAL A 173 -0.33 -18.65 6.97
N ASP A 174 0.42 -18.34 5.92
CA ASP A 174 1.45 -19.23 5.40
C ASP A 174 2.82 -18.86 5.98
N PRO A 175 3.71 -19.84 6.25
CA PRO A 175 5.07 -19.55 6.66
C PRO A 175 5.79 -18.87 5.49
N MET A 176 6.38 -17.71 5.76
CA MET A 176 7.19 -16.96 4.80
C MET A 176 8.30 -17.81 4.17
N TYR A 177 8.72 -18.88 4.87
CA TYR A 177 9.88 -19.72 4.52
C TYR A 177 9.72 -20.60 3.28
N LEU A 178 8.51 -20.84 2.76
CA LEU A 178 8.30 -21.89 1.74
C LEU A 178 7.99 -21.39 0.31
N HIS A 179 7.46 -20.17 0.13
CA HIS A 179 6.99 -19.74 -1.19
C HIS A 179 8.02 -18.90 -1.98
N LEU A 180 8.85 -18.12 -1.29
CA LEU A 180 9.90 -17.31 -1.92
C LEU A 180 11.14 -18.17 -2.21
N MET A 181 11.60 -19.00 -1.27
CA MET A 181 12.82 -19.80 -1.41
C MET A 181 12.74 -20.97 -2.40
N ARG A 182 11.55 -21.57 -2.63
CA ARG A 182 11.40 -22.68 -3.58
C ARG A 182 11.50 -22.23 -5.04
N ARG A 183 11.18 -20.98 -5.36
CA ARG A 183 11.22 -20.42 -6.74
C ARG A 183 12.54 -19.77 -7.13
N TYR A 184 13.53 -19.73 -6.24
CA TYR A 184 14.92 -19.35 -6.56
C TYR A 184 15.85 -20.56 -6.73
N ARG A 185 15.29 -21.78 -6.73
CA ARG A 185 16.05 -23.04 -6.92
C ARG A 185 15.74 -23.78 -8.23
N ASP A 186 14.87 -23.23 -9.07
CA ASP A 186 14.56 -23.72 -10.43
C ASP A 186 14.89 -22.60 -11.43
#